data_AF-A0A259IH61-F1
#
_entry.id   AF-A0A259IH61-F1
#
_cell.length_a   1.000
_cell.length_b   1.000
_cell.length_c   1.000
_cell.angle_alpha   90.00
_cell.angle_beta   90.00
_cell.angle_gamma   90.00
#
_symmetry.space_group_name_H-M   'P 1'
#
loop_
_entity.id
_entity.type
_entity.pdbx_description
1 polymer ?
#
loop_
_entity_poly.entity_id
_entity_poly.type
_entity_poly.pdbx_seq_one_letter_code
_entity_poly.pdbx_strand_id
1 'polypeptide(L)'
;MNARAVIETAPLQAQLGYTFKKLELLNQALTHRSHSKKNNERLEFLGDSILNCVVAEMLYERYSDLDEGDLSRVRANLVKQ
;
A
#
# COMPACT_ATOMS: atom_id res chain seq x y z
N MET A 1 -14.67 29.59 -6.40
CA MET A 1 -14.18 28.71 -5.30
C MET A 1 -14.75 27.33 -5.55
N ASN A 2 -14.02 26.45 -6.24
CA ASN A 2 -14.55 25.13 -6.59
C ASN A 2 -14.63 24.28 -5.32
N ALA A 3 -15.84 23.95 -4.91
CA ALA A 3 -16.11 22.91 -3.93
C ALA A 3 -15.46 21.62 -4.44
N ARG A 4 -14.25 21.31 -3.96
CA ARG A 4 -13.56 20.06 -4.28
C ARG A 4 -14.40 18.93 -3.71
N ALA A 5 -14.71 17.95 -4.55
CA ALA A 5 -15.47 16.75 -4.18
C ALA A 5 -14.83 16.12 -2.93
N VAL A 6 -15.59 16.11 -1.83
CA VAL A 6 -15.24 15.32 -0.65
C VAL A 6 -15.39 13.86 -1.09
N ILE A 7 -14.29 13.11 -1.11
CA ILE A 7 -14.35 11.67 -1.37
C ILE A 7 -15.05 11.04 -0.17
N GLU A 8 -16.19 10.41 -0.39
CA GLU A 8 -16.88 9.65 0.63
C GLU A 8 -16.10 8.35 0.90
N THR A 9 -15.42 8.28 2.04
CA THR A 9 -14.49 7.17 2.36
C THR A 9 -15.12 6.06 3.19
N ALA A 10 -16.35 6.22 3.68
CA ALA A 10 -17.03 5.23 4.50
C ALA A 10 -17.26 3.88 3.78
N PRO A 11 -17.73 3.84 2.51
CA PRO A 11 -17.90 2.57 1.78
C PRO A 11 -16.58 1.81 1.61
N LEU A 12 -15.49 2.52 1.32
CA LEU A 12 -14.17 1.92 1.15
C LEU A 12 -13.64 1.33 2.47
N GLN A 13 -13.79 2.04 3.58
CA GLN A 13 -13.38 1.52 4.90
C GLN A 13 -14.14 0.25 5.29
N ALA A 14 -15.44 0.21 4.99
CA ALA A 14 -16.26 -0.98 5.22
C ALA A 14 -15.78 -2.16 4.35
N GLN A 15 -15.49 -1.93 3.07
CA GLN A 15 -14.97 -2.96 2.16
C GLN A 15 -13.57 -3.48 2.56
N LEU A 16 -12.71 -2.59 3.07
CA LEU A 16 -11.38 -2.95 3.56
C LEU A 16 -11.43 -3.65 4.93
N GLY A 17 -12.57 -3.64 5.62
CA GLY A 17 -12.68 -4.12 7.00
C GLY A 17 -11.80 -3.32 7.98
N TYR A 18 -11.43 -2.08 7.64
CA TYR A 18 -10.51 -1.26 8.43
C TYR A 18 -11.00 0.18 8.53
N THR A 19 -11.23 0.61 9.76
CA THR A 19 -11.54 2.02 10.08
C THR A 19 -10.24 2.78 10.36
N PHE A 20 -9.94 3.77 9.52
CA PHE A 20 -8.77 4.61 9.69
C PHE A 20 -8.93 5.49 10.91
N LYS A 21 -7.99 5.40 11.86
CA LYS A 21 -7.88 6.32 13.01
C LYS A 21 -7.65 7.77 12.58
N LYS A 22 -7.08 7.97 11.39
CA LYS A 22 -6.68 9.25 10.81
C LYS A 22 -7.15 9.31 9.35
N LEU A 23 -8.34 9.87 9.13
CA LEU A 23 -8.97 9.93 7.80
C LEU A 23 -8.13 10.73 6.80
N GLU A 24 -7.30 11.66 7.27
CA GLU A 24 -6.37 12.43 6.43
C GLU A 24 -5.34 11.55 5.72
N LEU A 25 -4.96 10.39 6.30
CA LEU A 25 -4.06 9.45 5.66
C LEU A 25 -4.76 8.70 4.53
N LEU A 26 -6.02 8.29 4.73
CA LEU A 26 -6.82 7.67 3.68
C LEU A 26 -7.06 8.65 2.52
N ASN A 27 -7.45 9.89 2.83
CA ASN A 27 -7.63 10.92 1.82
C ASN A 27 -6.34 11.18 1.03
N GLN A 28 -5.20 11.23 1.71
CA GLN A 28 -3.91 11.40 1.04
C GLN A 28 -3.56 10.19 0.15
N ALA A 29 -3.79 8.95 0.62
CA ALA A 29 -3.54 7.73 -0.14
C ALA A 29 -4.39 7.66 -1.43
N LEU A 30 -5.61 8.22 -1.40
CA LEU A 30 -6.51 8.30 -2.55
C LEU A 30 -6.27 9.53 -3.45
N THR A 31 -5.30 10.39 -3.11
CA THR A 31 -5.04 11.62 -3.87
C THR A 31 -3.89 11.39 -4.85
N HIS A 32 -4.23 11.35 -6.15
CA HIS A 32 -3.24 11.28 -7.22
C HIS A 32 -2.43 12.58 -7.34
N ARG A 33 -1.17 12.47 -7.79
CA ARG A 33 -0.22 13.59 -7.93
C ARG A 33 -0.70 14.74 -8.82
N SER A 34 -1.55 14.48 -9.81
CA SER A 34 -2.13 15.53 -10.66
C SER A 34 -3.18 16.39 -9.94
N HIS A 35 -3.72 15.92 -8.82
CA HIS A 35 -4.78 16.59 -8.09
C HIS A 35 -4.27 17.52 -6.97
N SER A 36 -3.14 17.18 -6.35
CA SER A 36 -2.61 17.89 -5.19
C SER A 36 -1.09 17.71 -5.05
N LYS A 37 -0.43 18.71 -4.44
CA LYS A 37 0.96 18.58 -3.96
C LYS A 37 1.08 17.62 -2.76
N LYS A 38 0.04 17.55 -1.93
CA LYS A 38 -0.07 16.53 -0.87
C LYS A 38 -0.83 15.35 -1.46
N ASN A 39 -0.08 14.42 -2.02
CA ASN A 39 -0.56 13.25 -2.75
C ASN A 39 -0.06 11.95 -2.11
N ASN A 40 -0.35 10.82 -2.76
CA ASN A 40 -0.03 9.49 -2.31
C ASN A 40 1.45 9.06 -2.49
N GLU A 41 2.28 9.75 -3.28
CA GLU A 41 3.62 9.27 -3.68
C GLU A 41 4.53 8.94 -2.48
N ARG A 42 4.47 9.75 -1.40
CA ARG A 42 5.23 9.48 -0.17
C ARG A 42 4.70 8.29 0.63
N LEU A 43 3.38 8.08 0.61
CA LEU A 43 2.75 6.94 1.28
C LEU A 43 2.99 5.65 0.47
N GLU A 44 2.97 5.75 -0.86
CA GLU A 44 3.32 4.68 -1.79
C GLU A 44 4.76 4.22 -1.59
N PHE A 45 5.72 5.15 -1.55
CA PHE A 45 7.13 4.84 -1.27
C PHE A 45 7.32 4.06 0.04
N LEU A 46 6.66 4.50 1.12
CA LEU A 46 6.71 3.80 2.40
C LEU A 46 5.98 2.44 2.35
N GLY A 47 4.81 2.41 1.72
CA GLY A 47 3.95 1.23 1.62
C GLY A 47 4.61 0.10 0.84
N ASP A 48 5.35 0.42 -0.22
CA ASP A 48 6.10 -0.56 -1.00
C ASP A 48 7.18 -1.26 -0.16
N SER A 49 7.93 -0.50 0.64
CA SER A 49 8.94 -1.09 1.54
C SER A 49 8.31 -2.00 2.61
N ILE A 50 7.15 -1.60 3.16
CA ILE A 50 6.41 -2.40 4.14
C ILE A 50 5.88 -3.68 3.50
N LEU A 51 5.25 -3.58 2.32
CA LEU A 51 4.72 -4.73 1.60
C LEU A 51 5.83 -5.73 1.25
N ASN A 52 6.97 -5.25 0.76
CA ASN A 52 8.13 -6.08 0.47
C ASN A 52 8.67 -6.80 1.71
N CYS A 53 8.67 -6.14 2.87
CA CYS A 53 9.07 -6.75 4.14
C CYS A 53 8.13 -7.89 4.56
N VAL A 54 6.82 -7.63 4.58
CA VAL A 54 5.81 -8.64 4.97
C VAL A 54 5.82 -9.83 4.02
N VAL A 55 5.96 -9.59 2.70
CA VAL A 55 6.06 -10.69 1.73
C VAL A 55 7.35 -11.47 1.91
N ALA A 56 8.48 -10.82 2.16
CA ALA A 56 9.73 -11.51 2.43
C ALA A 56 9.65 -12.41 3.66
N GLU A 57 9.05 -11.92 4.75
CA GLU A 57 8.79 -12.70 5.97
C GLU A 57 7.90 -13.92 5.67
N MET A 58 6.77 -13.71 4.99
CA MET A 58 5.87 -14.81 4.61
C MET A 58 6.56 -15.88 3.74
N LEU A 59 7.43 -15.48 2.82
CA LEU A 59 8.17 -16.41 1.95
C LEU A 59 9.25 -17.16 2.74
N TYR A 60 9.97 -16.47 3.62
CA TYR A 60 10.96 -17.06 4.50
C TYR A 60 10.35 -18.15 5.40
N GLU A 61 9.20 -17.88 6.01
CA GLU A 61 8.50 -18.85 6.86
C GLU A 61 7.93 -20.04 6.07
N ARG A 62 7.44 -19.80 4.84
CA ARG A 62 6.77 -20.82 4.02
C ARG A 62 7.74 -21.76 3.31
N TYR A 63 8.90 -21.26 2.91
CA TYR A 63 9.84 -21.99 2.05
C TYR A 63 11.20 -22.12 2.73
N SER A 64 11.31 -23.01 3.73
CA SER A 64 12.53 -23.25 4.49
C SER A 64 13.71 -23.77 3.66
N ASP A 65 13.43 -24.38 2.50
CA ASP A 65 14.41 -25.10 1.69
C ASP A 65 14.93 -24.27 0.51
N LEU A 66 14.36 -23.09 0.26
CA LEU A 66 14.82 -22.20 -0.80
C LEU A 66 15.98 -21.32 -0.31
N ASP A 67 16.95 -21.11 -1.18
CA ASP A 67 18.01 -20.14 -0.93
C ASP A 67 17.51 -18.69 -1.15
N GLU A 68 18.35 -17.72 -0.78
CA GLU A 68 18.01 -16.30 -0.92
C GLU A 68 17.67 -15.91 -2.36
N GLY A 69 18.38 -16.46 -3.35
CA GLY A 69 18.20 -16.10 -4.76
C GLY A 69 16.82 -16.54 -5.27
N ASP A 70 16.40 -17.74 -4.92
CA ASP A 70 15.07 -18.25 -5.28
C ASP A 70 13.96 -17.55 -4.51
N LEU A 71 14.14 -17.26 -3.22
CA LEU A 71 13.19 -16.43 -2.44
C LEU A 71 13.02 -15.03 -3.06
N SER A 72 14.12 -14.41 -3.47
CA SER A 72 14.12 -13.09 -4.14
C SER A 72 13.37 -13.13 -5.48
N ARG A 73 13.51 -14.22 -6.28
CA ARG A 73 12.75 -14.42 -7.52
C ARG A 73 11.27 -14.62 -7.27
N VAL A 74 10.89 -15.43 -6.28
CA VAL A 74 9.48 -15.64 -5.91
C VAL A 74 8.85 -14.34 -5.44
N ARG A 75 9.56 -13.56 -4.60
CA ARG A 75 9.10 -12.23 -4.16
C ARG A 75 8.85 -11.29 -5.35
N ALA A 76 9.80 -11.21 -6.29
CA ALA A 76 9.67 -10.35 -7.47
C ALA A 76 8.51 -10.75 -8.39
N ASN A 77 8.13 -12.03 -8.41
CA ASN A 77 6.95 -12.49 -9.16
C ASN A 77 5.63 -12.19 -8.44
N LEU A 78 5.63 -12.21 -7.11
CA LEU A 78 4.43 -11.98 -6.29
C LEU A 78 4.12 -10.48 -6.14
N VAL A 79 5.15 -9.66 -5.95
CA VAL A 79 5.07 -8.21 -5.84
C VAL A 79 5.65 -7.62 -7.12
N LYS A 80 4.78 -7.39 -8.11
CA LYS A 80 5.16 -6.68 -9.33
C LYS A 80 4.91 -5.19 -9.15
N GLN A 81 5.98 -4.41 -9.26
CA GLN A 81 5.93 -2.96 -9.44
C GLN A 81 5.65 -2.63 -10.90
#